data_AF-A0A956FYE5-F1
#
_entry.id   AF-A0A956FYE5-F1
#
_cell.length_a   1.000
_cell.length_b   1.000
_cell.length_c   1.000
_cell.angle_alpha   90.00
_cell.angle_beta   90.00
_cell.angle_gamma   90.00
#
_symmetry.space_group_name_H-M   'P 1'
#
loop_
_entity.id
_entity.type
_entity.pdbx_description
1 polymer ?
#
loop_
_entity_poly.entity_id
_entity_poly.type
_entity_poly.pdbx_seq_one_letter_code
_entity_poly.pdbx_strand_id
1 'polypeptide(L)'
;MTFDHIDDDHELDDFVAGIKADAERSDLRPRPDFAEVVRRAQAMAPEAIDDAAIDEAASLAEVVPLGVSAEPEPPADPELDAFIYDVRLRNQAIADERRMAGIPELALLRERPSSRRPLFAGLLALAAALALLFFVARPVLLGGGAGGDGAVEAQRVYDGAATGRAIGPTGPRLETSAPSPAASAGEGGHDDRADTTTTPADAHGVVSDGVDPERTTDADAPRPAKTRREIAPESELEALDRQAQAAWRRGDLGEAERLLAALTERGGTSGHAELAFGDLFTLAHQRGRPAAQARYWRSYLRVFPRGRFADDARAGLCRQREGTAAATCWRRYLVRHPQGSHRVEAEEALARQAKREETR
;
A
#
# COMPACT_ATOMS: atom_id res chain seq x y z
N MET A 1 -32.59 -47.50 8.30
CA MET A 1 -31.70 -46.37 7.96
C MET A 1 -32.10 -45.90 6.58
N THR A 2 -33.01 -44.94 6.55
CA THR A 2 -33.43 -44.22 5.34
C THR A 2 -32.57 -42.98 5.25
N PHE A 3 -31.80 -42.86 4.16
CA PHE A 3 -31.09 -41.63 3.83
C PHE A 3 -32.11 -40.71 3.18
N ASP A 4 -32.40 -39.58 3.83
CA ASP A 4 -33.13 -38.49 3.20
C ASP A 4 -32.27 -37.97 2.05
N HIS A 5 -32.84 -38.04 0.85
CA HIS A 5 -32.32 -37.45 -0.36
C HIS A 5 -32.54 -35.94 -0.22
N ILE A 6 -31.47 -35.19 0.01
CA ILE A 6 -31.51 -33.73 0.03
C ILE A 6 -31.59 -33.30 -1.44
N ASP A 7 -32.72 -32.71 -1.83
CA ASP A 7 -32.94 -32.11 -3.14
C ASP A 7 -32.09 -30.84 -3.28
N ASP A 8 -30.80 -31.00 -3.61
CA ASP A 8 -29.81 -29.92 -3.77
C ASP A 8 -30.08 -28.98 -4.97
N ASP A 9 -31.01 -29.33 -5.86
CA ASP A 9 -31.27 -28.55 -7.09
C ASP A 9 -32.01 -27.23 -6.81
N HIS A 10 -32.78 -27.12 -5.71
CA HIS A 10 -33.55 -25.92 -5.40
C HIS A 10 -32.71 -24.76 -4.85
N GLU A 11 -31.62 -25.05 -4.12
CA GLU A 11 -30.75 -23.98 -3.59
C GLU A 11 -29.95 -23.29 -4.70
N LEU A 12 -29.59 -24.01 -5.76
CA LEU A 12 -28.87 -23.44 -6.89
C LEU A 12 -29.77 -22.54 -7.74
N ASP A 13 -31.02 -22.93 -7.94
CA ASP A 13 -32.01 -22.12 -8.68
C ASP A 13 -32.32 -20.80 -7.95
N ASP A 14 -32.45 -20.83 -6.62
CA ASP A 14 -32.67 -19.63 -5.80
C ASP A 14 -31.43 -18.71 -5.80
N PHE A 15 -30.23 -19.27 -5.76
CA PHE A 15 -28.97 -18.51 -5.87
C PHE A 15 -28.82 -17.86 -7.25
N VAL A 16 -29.10 -18.59 -8.34
CA VAL A 16 -29.04 -18.05 -9.71
C VAL A 16 -30.11 -16.98 -9.91
N ALA A 17 -31.32 -17.17 -9.37
CA ALA A 17 -32.36 -16.15 -9.36
C ALA A 17 -31.93 -14.89 -8.57
N GLY A 18 -31.25 -15.09 -7.44
CA GLY A 18 -30.67 -14.02 -6.63
C GLY A 18 -29.61 -13.21 -7.38
N ILE A 19 -28.63 -13.87 -8.02
CA ILE A 19 -27.60 -13.21 -8.84
C ILE A 19 -28.23 -12.46 -10.01
N LYS A 20 -29.21 -13.06 -10.69
CA LYS A 20 -29.90 -12.40 -11.81
C LYS A 20 -30.61 -11.14 -11.35
N ALA A 21 -31.32 -11.20 -10.23
CA ALA A 21 -31.98 -10.04 -9.65
C ALA A 21 -30.99 -8.96 -9.17
N ASP A 22 -29.80 -9.34 -8.69
CA ASP A 22 -28.74 -8.42 -8.27
C ASP A 22 -28.05 -7.74 -9.46
N ALA A 23 -27.83 -8.48 -10.54
CA ALA A 23 -27.31 -7.96 -11.81
C ALA A 23 -28.30 -6.97 -12.45
N GLU A 24 -29.60 -7.26 -12.43
CA GLU A 24 -30.67 -6.35 -12.87
C GLU A 24 -30.79 -5.11 -11.95
N ARG A 25 -30.46 -5.24 -10.64
CA ARG A 25 -30.41 -4.11 -9.68
C ARG A 25 -29.18 -3.22 -9.83
N SER A 26 -28.03 -3.76 -10.24
CA SER A 26 -26.80 -2.98 -10.43
C SER A 26 -26.85 -2.04 -11.65
N ASP A 27 -27.88 -2.14 -12.48
CA ASP A 27 -28.19 -1.23 -13.59
C ASP A 27 -28.82 0.10 -13.16
N LEU A 28 -29.04 0.29 -11.85
CA LEU A 28 -29.59 1.53 -11.27
C LEU A 28 -28.55 2.65 -11.04
N ARG A 29 -27.27 2.43 -11.37
CA ARG A 29 -26.30 3.54 -11.42
C ARG A 29 -26.52 4.32 -12.72
N PRO A 30 -26.43 5.66 -12.74
CA PRO A 30 -26.42 6.41 -13.99
C PRO A 30 -25.25 5.90 -14.83
N ARG A 31 -25.53 5.07 -15.83
CA ARG A 31 -24.54 4.61 -16.78
C ARG A 31 -24.05 5.87 -17.49
N PRO A 32 -22.74 6.17 -17.47
CA PRO A 32 -22.23 7.35 -18.17
C PRO A 32 -22.64 7.23 -19.63
N ASP A 33 -23.34 8.24 -20.15
CA ASP A 33 -23.70 8.30 -21.57
C ASP A 33 -22.40 8.22 -22.36
N PHE A 34 -22.18 7.09 -23.02
CA PHE A 34 -20.94 6.81 -23.74
C PHE A 34 -20.70 7.86 -24.83
N ALA A 35 -21.76 8.31 -25.49
CA ALA A 35 -21.69 9.39 -26.48
C ALA A 35 -21.33 10.73 -25.82
N GLU A 36 -21.75 10.99 -24.58
CA GLU A 36 -21.33 12.17 -23.83
C GLU A 36 -19.86 12.10 -23.37
N VAL A 37 -19.39 10.92 -22.97
CA VAL A 37 -17.98 10.69 -22.61
C VAL A 37 -17.06 10.90 -23.82
N VAL A 38 -17.42 10.35 -24.98
CA VAL A 38 -16.64 10.50 -26.22
C VAL A 38 -16.65 11.95 -26.70
N ARG A 39 -17.80 12.65 -26.66
CA ARG A 39 -17.87 14.10 -26.96
C ARG A 39 -17.00 14.93 -26.03
N ARG A 40 -16.99 14.61 -24.73
CA ARG A 40 -16.14 15.28 -23.74
C ARG A 40 -14.65 15.03 -24.00
N ALA A 41 -14.28 13.83 -24.44
CA ALA A 41 -12.91 13.51 -24.82
C ALA A 41 -12.48 14.27 -26.08
N GLN A 42 -13.34 14.39 -27.10
CA GLN A 42 -13.06 15.18 -28.30
C GLN A 42 -12.82 16.66 -27.96
N ALA A 43 -13.62 17.22 -27.04
CA ALA A 43 -13.43 18.60 -26.59
C ALA A 43 -12.07 18.86 -25.92
N MET A 44 -11.43 17.82 -25.37
CA MET A 44 -10.10 17.92 -24.76
C MET A 44 -8.96 17.70 -25.77
N ALA A 45 -9.19 16.88 -26.81
CA ALA A 45 -8.19 16.50 -27.80
C ALA A 45 -8.84 16.34 -29.19
N PRO A 46 -9.17 17.45 -29.88
CA PRO A 46 -9.91 17.41 -31.13
C PRO A 46 -9.14 16.74 -32.27
N GLU A 47 -7.81 16.75 -32.23
CA GLU A 47 -6.95 16.06 -33.20
C GLU A 47 -6.84 14.55 -33.01
N ALA A 48 -7.27 14.01 -31.86
CA ALA A 48 -7.14 12.61 -31.52
C ALA A 48 -8.43 11.80 -31.76
N ILE A 49 -9.59 12.46 -31.87
CA ILE A 49 -10.90 11.84 -32.04
C ILE A 49 -11.58 12.54 -33.20
N ASP A 50 -11.67 11.86 -34.34
CA ASP A 50 -12.38 12.38 -35.50
C ASP A 50 -13.92 12.26 -35.33
N ASP A 51 -14.65 13.00 -36.17
CA ASP A 51 -16.11 13.01 -36.11
C ASP A 51 -16.71 11.63 -36.46
N ALA A 52 -15.99 10.79 -37.20
CA ALA A 52 -16.43 9.43 -37.55
C ALA A 52 -16.47 8.51 -36.31
N ALA A 53 -15.50 8.63 -35.40
CA ALA A 53 -15.50 7.90 -34.13
C ALA A 53 -16.67 8.31 -33.20
N ILE A 54 -17.16 9.54 -33.32
CA ILE A 54 -18.34 10.02 -32.56
C ILE A 54 -19.62 9.42 -33.13
N ASP A 55 -19.75 9.43 -34.46
CA ASP A 55 -20.90 8.84 -35.14
C ASP A 55 -20.97 7.32 -34.90
N GLU A 56 -19.82 6.63 -34.89
CA GLU A 56 -19.72 5.21 -34.53
C GLU A 56 -20.14 4.97 -33.07
N ALA A 57 -19.62 5.75 -32.12
CA ALA A 57 -19.98 5.66 -30.70
C ALA A 57 -21.48 5.93 -30.45
N ALA A 58 -22.08 6.85 -31.20
CA ALA A 58 -23.51 7.14 -31.13
C ALA A 58 -24.35 6.00 -31.73
N SER A 59 -23.87 5.34 -32.78
CA SER A 59 -24.55 4.19 -33.39
C SER A 59 -24.50 2.93 -32.54
N LEU A 60 -23.43 2.74 -31.77
CA LEU A 60 -23.27 1.64 -30.80
C LEU A 60 -24.07 1.88 -29.51
N ALA A 61 -24.59 3.09 -29.32
CA ALA A 61 -25.39 3.47 -28.16
C ALA A 61 -26.90 3.21 -28.35
N GLU A 62 -27.32 2.25 -29.18
CA GLU A 62 -28.72 1.80 -29.21
C GLU A 62 -29.09 1.13 -27.87
N VAL A 63 -29.51 1.96 -26.92
CA VAL A 63 -29.89 1.57 -25.56
C VAL A 63 -31.25 0.88 -25.60
N VAL A 64 -31.31 -0.41 -25.27
CA VAL A 64 -32.56 -1.10 -24.93
C VAL A 64 -33.14 -0.44 -23.67
N PRO A 65 -34.31 0.21 -23.74
CA PRO A 65 -34.90 0.87 -22.58
C PRO A 65 -35.46 -0.20 -21.63
N LEU A 66 -34.71 -0.54 -20.58
CA LEU A 66 -35.22 -1.33 -19.47
C LEU A 66 -36.05 -0.41 -18.57
N GLY A 67 -37.34 -0.67 -18.47
CA GLY A 67 -38.30 0.16 -17.76
C GLY A 67 -37.97 0.27 -16.26
N VAL A 68 -37.60 1.46 -15.82
CA VAL A 68 -37.32 1.77 -14.41
C VAL A 68 -38.65 1.92 -13.67
N SER A 69 -39.12 0.85 -13.05
CA SER A 69 -40.16 0.93 -12.03
C SER A 69 -39.49 1.20 -10.69
N ALA A 70 -39.81 2.34 -10.07
CA ALA A 70 -39.28 2.74 -8.77
C ALA A 70 -39.91 1.90 -7.66
N GLU A 71 -39.37 0.70 -7.44
CA GLU A 71 -39.68 -0.09 -6.26
C GLU A 71 -38.79 0.32 -5.07
N PRO A 72 -39.32 0.29 -3.83
CA PRO A 72 -38.58 0.66 -2.63
C PRO A 72 -37.39 -0.26 -2.39
N GLU A 73 -36.25 0.35 -1.99
CA GLU A 73 -35.01 -0.34 -1.63
C GLU A 73 -35.28 -1.51 -0.66
N PRO A 74 -34.97 -2.77 -1.03
CA PRO A 74 -35.01 -3.86 -0.08
C PRO A 74 -33.93 -3.63 1.01
N PRO A 75 -34.19 -4.06 2.26
CA PRO A 75 -33.24 -3.90 3.34
C PRO A 75 -31.92 -4.62 3.01
N ALA A 76 -30.79 -3.98 3.35
CA ALA A 76 -29.45 -4.53 3.14
C ALA A 76 -29.33 -5.94 3.71
N ASP A 77 -28.89 -6.88 2.88
CA ASP A 77 -28.62 -8.26 3.27
C ASP A 77 -27.24 -8.33 3.96
N PRO A 78 -27.19 -8.60 5.28
CA PRO A 78 -25.93 -8.64 6.02
C PRO A 78 -25.00 -9.78 5.56
N GLU A 79 -25.53 -10.83 4.94
CA GLU A 79 -24.72 -11.95 4.45
C GLU A 79 -24.00 -11.57 3.15
N LEU A 80 -24.69 -10.89 2.24
CA LEU A 80 -24.09 -10.36 1.01
C LEU A 80 -23.01 -9.33 1.33
N ASP A 81 -23.25 -8.44 2.30
CA ASP A 81 -22.26 -7.46 2.74
C ASP A 81 -21.01 -8.12 3.35
N ALA A 82 -21.19 -9.18 4.15
CA ALA A 82 -20.09 -9.96 4.70
C ALA A 82 -19.27 -10.65 3.60
N PHE A 83 -19.96 -11.21 2.58
CA PHE A 83 -19.32 -11.80 1.42
C PHE A 83 -18.53 -10.77 0.59
N ILE A 84 -19.12 -9.62 0.28
CA ILE A 84 -18.44 -8.54 -0.47
C ILE A 84 -17.20 -8.05 0.30
N TYR A 85 -17.28 -7.98 1.64
CA TYR A 85 -16.15 -7.63 2.49
C TYR A 85 -15.01 -8.67 2.38
N ASP A 86 -15.33 -9.97 2.44
CA ASP A 86 -14.35 -11.04 2.33
C ASP A 86 -13.68 -11.07 0.93
N VAL A 87 -14.48 -10.91 -0.13
CA VAL A 87 -13.96 -10.82 -1.52
C VAL A 87 -13.02 -9.63 -1.69
N ARG A 88 -13.33 -8.47 -1.08
CA ARG A 88 -12.41 -7.32 -1.08
C ARG A 88 -11.11 -7.64 -0.37
N LEU A 89 -11.19 -8.23 0.82
CA LEU A 89 -10.01 -8.58 1.62
C LEU A 89 -9.10 -9.56 0.87
N ARG A 90 -9.68 -10.58 0.23
CA ARG A 90 -8.95 -11.57 -0.58
C ARG A 90 -8.29 -10.95 -1.82
N ASN A 91 -9.00 -10.08 -2.55
CA ASN A 91 -8.41 -9.38 -3.70
C ASN A 91 -7.26 -8.46 -3.29
N GLN A 92 -7.37 -7.81 -2.12
CA GLN A 92 -6.33 -6.96 -1.59
C GLN A 92 -5.09 -7.78 -1.20
N ALA A 93 -5.26 -8.94 -0.57
CA ALA A 93 -4.19 -9.88 -0.27
C ALA A 93 -3.47 -10.38 -1.54
N ILE A 94 -4.21 -10.74 -2.60
CA ILE A 94 -3.63 -11.15 -3.89
C ILE A 94 -2.86 -9.99 -4.54
N ALA A 95 -3.39 -8.77 -4.48
CA ALA A 95 -2.72 -7.59 -5.02
C ALA A 95 -1.42 -7.29 -4.26
N ASP A 96 -1.41 -7.46 -2.94
CA ASP A 96 -0.22 -7.27 -2.11
C ASP A 96 0.81 -8.40 -2.34
N GLU A 97 0.35 -9.65 -2.48
CA GLU A 97 1.20 -10.79 -2.87
C GLU A 97 1.87 -10.53 -4.23
N ARG A 98 1.12 -10.07 -5.24
CA ARG A 98 1.68 -9.71 -6.56
C ARG A 98 2.61 -8.50 -6.52
N ARG A 99 2.45 -7.58 -5.55
CA ARG A 99 3.41 -6.48 -5.36
C ARG A 99 4.70 -6.96 -4.68
N MET A 100 4.62 -7.99 -3.84
CA MET A 100 5.79 -8.59 -3.16
C MET A 100 6.51 -9.63 -4.03
N ALA A 101 5.78 -10.36 -4.86
CA ALA A 101 6.34 -11.13 -5.97
C ALA A 101 6.88 -10.12 -6.99
N GLY A 102 8.12 -9.67 -6.76
CA GLY A 102 8.76 -8.63 -7.55
C GLY A 102 8.52 -8.85 -9.05
N ILE A 103 8.32 -7.75 -9.77
CA ILE A 103 8.15 -7.71 -11.23
C ILE A 103 9.09 -8.76 -11.81
N PRO A 104 8.58 -9.83 -12.48
CA PRO A 104 9.44 -10.86 -13.02
C PRO A 104 10.50 -10.13 -13.83
N GLU A 105 11.79 -10.35 -13.50
CA GLU A 105 12.89 -9.68 -14.16
C GLU A 105 12.64 -9.82 -15.65
N LEU A 106 12.18 -8.73 -16.29
CA LEU A 106 12.06 -8.66 -17.73
C LEU A 106 13.45 -9.06 -18.18
N ALA A 107 13.58 -10.23 -18.81
CA ALA A 107 14.85 -10.80 -19.20
C ALA A 107 15.60 -9.72 -19.97
N LEU A 108 16.44 -8.97 -19.26
CA LEU A 108 17.14 -7.84 -19.79
C LEU A 108 17.99 -8.48 -20.87
N LEU A 109 17.67 -8.13 -22.13
CA LEU A 109 18.41 -8.56 -23.30
C LEU A 109 19.87 -8.44 -22.94
N ARG A 110 20.49 -9.61 -22.74
CA ARG A 110 21.82 -9.78 -22.18
C ARG A 110 22.75 -8.91 -22.99
N GLU A 111 23.10 -7.74 -22.45
CA GLU A 111 24.00 -6.83 -23.13
C GLU A 111 25.30 -7.58 -23.39
N ARG A 112 25.61 -7.68 -24.68
CA ARG A 112 26.79 -8.36 -25.20
C ARG A 112 28.01 -7.80 -24.46
N PRO A 113 28.85 -8.61 -23.81
CA PRO A 113 29.98 -8.12 -23.04
C PRO A 113 30.94 -7.39 -23.98
N SER A 114 30.97 -6.05 -23.91
CA SER A 114 31.94 -5.26 -24.66
C SER A 114 33.31 -5.40 -23.99
N SER A 115 34.14 -6.26 -24.58
CA SER A 115 35.48 -6.60 -24.13
C SER A 115 36.46 -5.44 -24.40
N ARG A 116 36.33 -4.33 -23.68
CA ARG A 116 37.34 -3.26 -23.72
C ARG A 116 37.47 -2.60 -22.36
N ARG A 117 38.31 -3.17 -21.48
CA ARG A 117 39.20 -2.46 -20.52
C ARG A 117 39.90 -3.42 -19.53
N PRO A 118 41.06 -4.00 -19.89
CA PRO A 118 41.98 -4.60 -18.91
C PRO A 118 43.08 -3.65 -18.43
N LEU A 119 42.97 -2.32 -18.63
CA LEU A 119 44.05 -1.38 -18.30
C LEU A 119 43.93 -0.68 -16.93
N PHE A 120 42.76 -0.71 -16.27
CA PHE A 120 42.59 -0.02 -14.97
C PHE A 120 42.82 -0.90 -13.74
N ALA A 121 42.78 -2.23 -13.88
CA ALA A 121 43.04 -3.14 -12.75
C ALA A 121 44.52 -3.14 -12.32
N GLY A 122 45.46 -2.84 -13.23
CA GLY A 122 46.89 -2.78 -12.89
C GLY A 122 47.28 -1.58 -12.02
N LEU A 123 46.57 -0.44 -12.13
CA LEU A 123 46.91 0.79 -11.41
C LEU A 123 46.44 0.76 -9.95
N LEU A 124 45.34 0.06 -9.66
CA LEU A 124 44.80 -0.05 -8.30
C LEU A 124 45.63 -1.00 -7.41
N ALA A 125 46.22 -2.05 -8.00
CA ALA A 125 47.12 -2.95 -7.29
C ALA A 125 48.44 -2.27 -6.87
N LEU A 126 48.96 -1.35 -7.69
CA LEU A 126 50.20 -0.62 -7.38
C LEU A 126 50.02 0.38 -6.22
N ALA A 127 48.84 1.02 -6.13
CA ALA A 127 48.54 1.96 -5.05
C ALA A 127 48.39 1.27 -3.68
N ALA A 128 47.78 0.08 -3.65
CA ALA A 128 47.64 -0.70 -2.42
C ALA A 128 49.00 -1.19 -1.86
N ALA A 129 49.93 -1.56 -2.75
CA ALA A 129 51.28 -1.98 -2.36
C ALA A 129 52.11 -0.83 -1.75
N LEU A 130 51.97 0.40 -2.28
CA LEU A 130 52.66 1.58 -1.74
C LEU A 130 52.09 2.03 -0.37
N ALA A 131 50.78 1.89 -0.15
CA ALA A 131 50.16 2.22 1.14
C ALA A 131 50.60 1.27 2.27
N LEU A 132 50.75 -0.03 1.98
CA LEU A 132 51.23 -1.02 2.94
C LEU A 132 52.70 -0.78 3.35
N LEU A 133 53.54 -0.32 2.41
CA LEU A 133 54.94 0.01 2.68
C LEU A 133 55.09 1.23 3.62
N PHE A 134 54.17 2.20 3.55
CA PHE A 134 54.20 3.39 4.40
C PHE A 134 53.76 3.11 5.85
N PHE A 135 52.86 2.14 6.06
CA PHE A 135 52.36 1.80 7.40
C PHE A 135 53.32 0.92 8.20
N VAL A 136 54.09 0.04 7.55
CA VAL A 136 55.03 -0.86 8.23
C VAL A 136 56.36 -0.19 8.58
N ALA A 137 56.78 0.84 7.82
CA ALA A 137 58.07 1.52 8.05
C ALA A 137 58.02 2.63 9.12
N ARG A 138 56.84 3.06 9.56
CA ARG A 138 56.70 4.22 10.46
C ARG A 138 57.06 4.01 11.96
N PRO A 139 57.01 2.81 12.57
CA PRO A 139 57.28 2.69 14.00
C PRO A 139 58.77 2.66 14.37
N VAL A 140 59.70 2.61 13.40
CA VAL A 140 61.15 2.54 13.68
C VAL A 140 61.82 3.92 13.73
N LEU A 141 61.18 4.98 13.21
CA LEU A 141 61.75 6.34 13.16
C LEU A 141 61.23 7.29 14.25
N LEU A 142 60.27 6.87 15.07
CA LEU A 142 59.68 7.68 16.15
C LEU A 142 59.82 6.99 17.52
N GLY A 143 60.98 6.40 17.77
CA GLY A 143 61.39 5.98 19.11
C GLY A 143 61.73 7.20 19.97
N GLY A 144 60.99 7.42 21.06
CA GLY A 144 61.43 8.31 22.14
C GLY A 144 60.31 8.78 23.08
N GLY A 145 60.25 8.19 24.28
CA GLY A 145 59.48 8.68 25.45
C GLY A 145 58.41 7.68 25.90
N ALA A 146 58.65 6.69 26.76
CA ALA A 146 59.06 6.74 28.17
C ALA A 146 58.07 7.50 29.08
N GLY A 147 57.26 6.75 29.85
CA GLY A 147 56.95 7.06 31.25
C GLY A 147 55.49 7.35 31.63
N GLY A 148 55.00 6.60 32.63
CA GLY A 148 53.82 6.86 33.48
C GLY A 148 52.59 6.04 33.07
N ASP A 149 52.17 4.97 33.74
CA ASP A 149 51.96 4.74 35.19
C ASP A 149 51.17 5.86 35.89
N GLY A 150 49.88 5.56 36.07
CA GLY A 150 48.83 6.39 36.68
C GLY A 150 47.48 5.83 36.24
N ALA A 151 47.00 4.70 36.74
CA ALA A 151 46.38 4.53 38.06
C ALA A 151 45.19 5.47 38.28
N VAL A 152 43.99 4.87 38.16
CA VAL A 152 42.79 5.02 39.01
C VAL A 152 42.04 6.37 38.96
N GLU A 153 40.70 6.27 39.07
CA GLU A 153 39.74 7.33 39.41
C GLU A 153 39.24 8.15 38.20
N ALA A 154 37.99 8.03 37.73
CA ALA A 154 36.78 8.28 38.50
C ALA A 154 35.56 7.55 37.92
N GLN A 155 34.97 6.68 38.73
CA GLN A 155 33.58 6.27 38.64
C GLN A 155 32.87 6.95 39.81
N ARG A 156 32.16 8.05 39.54
CA ARG A 156 31.20 8.66 40.48
C ARG A 156 29.87 8.84 39.76
N VAL A 157 28.88 8.06 40.18
CA VAL A 157 27.79 8.47 41.09
C VAL A 157 26.65 9.14 40.31
N TYR A 158 25.61 8.35 40.05
CA TYR A 158 24.21 8.80 40.16
C TYR A 158 23.38 7.62 40.68
N ASP A 159 23.45 7.42 41.99
CA ASP A 159 22.40 6.75 42.77
C ASP A 159 21.59 7.86 43.45
N GLY A 160 20.34 8.00 43.04
CA GLY A 160 19.35 8.91 43.62
C GLY A 160 18.09 8.12 43.95
N ALA A 161 18.11 7.47 45.11
CA ALA A 161 16.97 6.81 45.71
C ALA A 161 15.89 7.84 46.10
N ALA A 162 14.65 7.61 45.66
CA ALA A 162 13.46 8.15 46.31
C ALA A 162 12.60 6.95 46.75
N THR A 163 12.69 6.66 48.03
CA THR A 163 11.87 5.71 48.78
C THR A 163 10.44 6.23 48.90
N GLY A 164 9.47 5.43 48.48
CA GLY A 164 8.05 5.62 48.78
C GLY A 164 7.36 4.25 48.91
N ARG A 165 7.20 3.80 50.14
CA ARG A 165 6.67 2.49 50.57
C ARG A 165 5.17 2.59 50.87
N ALA A 166 4.37 1.69 50.30
CA ALA A 166 3.09 1.18 50.85
C ALA A 166 2.70 -0.09 50.02
N ILE A 167 2.94 -1.32 50.50
CA ILE A 167 2.04 -2.18 51.30
C ILE A 167 0.64 -2.27 50.64
N GLY A 168 0.39 -3.23 49.73
CA GLY A 168 -0.19 -4.58 49.98
C GLY A 168 -1.59 -4.67 49.30
N PRO A 169 -2.29 -5.84 49.20
CA PRO A 169 -1.91 -7.21 49.52
C PRO A 169 -2.04 -8.20 48.33
N THR A 170 -1.46 -9.37 48.60
CA THR A 170 -1.48 -10.66 47.91
C THR A 170 -2.90 -11.14 47.54
N GLY A 171 -3.09 -11.48 46.27
CA GLY A 171 -4.24 -12.26 45.77
C GLY A 171 -3.79 -13.61 45.19
N PRO A 172 -4.63 -14.66 45.25
CA PRO A 172 -4.21 -16.03 44.96
C PRO A 172 -3.96 -16.26 43.47
N ARG A 173 -2.86 -16.96 43.20
CA ARG A 173 -2.44 -17.45 41.88
C ARG A 173 -3.33 -18.63 41.49
N LEU A 174 -4.24 -18.41 40.54
CA LEU A 174 -4.96 -19.48 39.88
C LEU A 174 -3.99 -20.15 38.87
N GLU A 175 -3.69 -21.42 39.11
CA GLU A 175 -3.05 -22.32 38.16
C GLU A 175 -4.03 -22.61 37.02
N THR A 176 -3.82 -21.99 35.86
CA THR A 176 -4.51 -22.40 34.64
C THR A 176 -3.74 -23.58 34.04
N SER A 177 -4.32 -24.77 34.20
CA SER A 177 -3.94 -25.98 33.48
C SER A 177 -4.11 -25.78 31.98
N ALA A 178 -3.05 -26.01 31.20
CA ALA A 178 -3.11 -26.09 29.74
C ALA A 178 -3.55 -27.50 29.32
N PRO A 179 -4.56 -27.66 28.45
CA PRO A 179 -4.84 -28.95 27.84
C PRO A 179 -3.87 -29.22 26.68
N SER A 180 -3.31 -30.43 26.73
CA SER A 180 -2.48 -31.08 25.72
C SER A 180 -3.22 -31.22 24.39
N PRO A 181 -2.65 -30.83 23.23
CA PRO A 181 -3.21 -31.21 21.94
C PRO A 181 -2.82 -32.66 21.63
N ALA A 182 -3.84 -33.51 21.52
CA ALA A 182 -3.71 -34.86 20.99
C ALA A 182 -3.35 -34.80 19.49
N ALA A 183 -2.39 -35.65 19.12
CA ALA A 183 -2.05 -35.95 17.75
C ALA A 183 -3.21 -36.69 17.06
N SER A 184 -3.58 -36.25 15.86
CA SER A 184 -4.28 -37.07 14.88
C SER A 184 -3.48 -37.09 13.59
N ALA A 185 -2.88 -38.25 13.35
CA ALA A 185 -2.41 -38.72 12.05
C ALA A 185 -3.58 -39.40 11.32
N GLY A 186 -3.53 -39.37 9.99
CA GLY A 186 -4.49 -39.96 9.04
C GLY A 186 -4.42 -39.12 7.77
N GLU A 187 -3.59 -39.41 6.76
CA GLU A 187 -3.45 -40.63 5.95
C GLU A 187 -4.76 -41.04 5.24
N GLY A 188 -4.75 -40.86 3.91
CA GLY A 188 -5.83 -41.13 2.95
C GLY A 188 -5.76 -40.07 1.84
N GLY A 189 -5.17 -40.28 0.67
CA GLY A 189 -5.07 -41.51 -0.11
C GLY A 189 -6.30 -41.64 -1.02
N HIS A 190 -6.40 -40.81 -2.05
CA HIS A 190 -7.31 -41.06 -3.17
C HIS A 190 -6.66 -40.61 -4.48
N ASP A 191 -6.02 -41.57 -5.13
CA ASP A 191 -5.91 -41.61 -6.58
C ASP A 191 -7.32 -41.66 -7.15
N ASP A 192 -7.66 -40.73 -8.06
CA ASP A 192 -8.53 -41.14 -9.15
C ASP A 192 -8.26 -40.36 -10.44
N ARG A 193 -8.24 -41.17 -11.49
CA ARG A 193 -7.76 -40.93 -12.84
C ARG A 193 -8.97 -41.05 -13.75
N ALA A 194 -9.34 -39.98 -14.45
CA ALA A 194 -10.03 -40.03 -15.75
C ALA A 194 -9.82 -38.66 -16.41
N ASP A 195 -8.99 -38.53 -17.45
CA ASP A 195 -9.32 -38.79 -18.85
C ASP A 195 -10.52 -37.95 -19.34
N THR A 196 -10.24 -36.78 -19.92
CA THR A 196 -11.02 -36.26 -21.04
C THR A 196 -10.15 -35.35 -21.92
N THR A 197 -9.78 -35.93 -23.05
CA THR A 197 -9.50 -35.29 -24.33
C THR A 197 -10.58 -34.25 -24.67
N THR A 198 -10.19 -33.08 -25.20
CA THR A 198 -10.64 -32.54 -26.50
C THR A 198 -10.08 -31.13 -26.73
N THR A 199 -9.27 -31.04 -27.78
CA THR A 199 -8.85 -29.82 -28.49
C THR A 199 -9.90 -29.48 -29.56
N PRO A 200 -10.24 -28.18 -29.73
CA PRO A 200 -10.04 -27.52 -31.02
C PRO A 200 -9.39 -26.14 -30.79
N ALA A 201 -8.30 -25.71 -31.45
CA ALA A 201 -8.08 -25.56 -32.88
C ALA A 201 -9.12 -24.67 -33.57
N ASP A 202 -9.10 -23.37 -33.28
CA ASP A 202 -9.58 -22.36 -34.22
C ASP A 202 -8.55 -21.26 -34.42
N ALA A 203 -7.96 -21.33 -35.61
CA ALA A 203 -7.08 -20.36 -36.20
C ALA A 203 -7.93 -19.34 -36.95
N HIS A 204 -8.09 -18.13 -36.40
CA HIS A 204 -8.48 -16.98 -37.20
C HIS A 204 -7.21 -16.26 -37.65
N GLY A 205 -6.79 -16.61 -38.86
CA GLY A 205 -5.85 -15.83 -39.65
C GLY A 205 -6.50 -14.50 -40.01
N VAL A 206 -5.99 -13.42 -39.42
CA VAL A 206 -6.24 -12.07 -39.93
C VAL A 206 -5.26 -11.84 -41.06
N VAL A 207 -5.79 -11.94 -42.28
CA VAL A 207 -5.17 -11.48 -43.51
C VAL A 207 -4.99 -9.97 -43.40
N SER A 208 -3.75 -9.52 -43.21
CA SER A 208 -3.41 -8.11 -43.33
C SER A 208 -3.09 -7.85 -44.81
N ASP A 209 -4.11 -7.45 -45.55
CA ASP A 209 -3.96 -6.98 -46.92
C ASP A 209 -3.06 -5.74 -46.95
N GLY A 210 -2.14 -5.76 -47.91
CA GLY A 210 -1.18 -4.70 -48.15
C GLY A 210 -1.88 -3.43 -48.62
N VAL A 211 -1.55 -2.32 -47.97
CA VAL A 211 -1.53 -1.01 -48.61
C VAL A 211 -0.17 -0.41 -48.33
N ASP A 212 0.60 -0.34 -49.41
CA ASP A 212 1.90 0.29 -49.53
C ASP A 212 1.65 1.74 -49.99
N PRO A 213 1.77 2.76 -49.14
CA PRO A 213 2.00 4.11 -49.61
C PRO A 213 3.49 4.38 -49.57
N GLU A 214 4.06 4.52 -50.76
CA GLU A 214 5.37 5.12 -51.06
C GLU A 214 5.64 6.30 -50.13
N ARG A 215 6.37 6.05 -49.04
CA ARG A 215 6.89 7.09 -48.15
C ARG A 215 8.17 7.62 -48.78
N THR A 216 8.04 8.75 -49.45
CA THR A 216 9.15 9.58 -49.92
C THR A 216 10.19 9.76 -48.82
N THR A 217 11.38 9.23 -49.06
CA THR A 217 12.56 9.41 -48.23
C THR A 217 13.08 10.83 -48.39
N ASP A 218 12.49 11.77 -47.67
CA ASP A 218 13.12 13.06 -47.43
C ASP A 218 14.31 12.86 -46.50
N ALA A 219 15.47 13.27 -46.99
CA ALA A 219 16.76 13.15 -46.33
C ALA A 219 16.74 13.82 -44.95
N ASP A 220 16.67 12.98 -43.92
CA ASP A 220 16.67 13.35 -42.51
C ASP A 220 18.03 13.98 -42.17
N ALA A 221 18.04 15.31 -42.03
CA ALA A 221 19.19 16.05 -41.56
C ALA A 221 19.61 15.53 -40.17
N PRO A 222 20.92 15.37 -39.88
CA PRO A 222 21.39 14.80 -38.62
C PRO A 222 20.89 15.64 -37.45
N ARG A 223 19.88 15.11 -36.73
CA ARG A 223 19.35 15.73 -35.52
C ARG A 223 20.49 15.94 -34.51
N PRO A 224 20.64 17.14 -33.94
CA PRO A 224 21.72 17.43 -33.01
C PRO A 224 21.68 16.45 -31.84
N ALA A 225 22.82 15.80 -31.58
CA ALA A 225 22.97 14.82 -30.51
C ALA A 225 22.48 15.42 -29.20
N LYS A 226 21.45 14.81 -28.62
CA LYS A 226 20.86 15.20 -27.33
C LYS A 226 22.00 15.29 -26.31
N THR A 227 22.27 16.51 -25.86
CA THR A 227 23.22 16.81 -24.79
C THR A 227 22.89 15.91 -23.61
N ARG A 228 23.89 15.11 -23.20
CA ARG A 228 23.87 14.23 -22.04
C ARG A 228 23.43 15.06 -20.84
N ARG A 229 22.16 14.92 -20.44
CA ARG A 229 21.57 15.64 -19.32
C ARG A 229 22.34 15.22 -18.07
N GLU A 230 23.17 16.13 -17.59
CA GLU A 230 23.90 15.97 -16.33
C GLU A 230 22.85 15.78 -15.23
N ILE A 231 22.90 14.62 -14.58
CA ILE A 231 21.94 14.26 -13.54
C ILE A 231 22.20 15.22 -12.39
N ALA A 232 21.23 16.09 -12.09
CA ALA A 232 21.32 17.00 -10.96
C ALA A 232 21.58 16.19 -9.67
N PRO A 233 22.42 16.68 -8.75
CA PRO A 233 22.64 16.00 -7.48
C PRO A 233 21.29 15.88 -6.77
N GLU A 234 21.02 14.67 -6.30
CA GLU A 234 19.81 14.34 -5.56
C GLU A 234 19.69 15.19 -4.30
N SER A 235 18.47 15.64 -4.00
CA SER A 235 18.23 16.38 -2.77
C SER A 235 18.40 15.47 -1.54
N GLU A 236 18.88 16.04 -0.43
CA GLU A 236 19.03 15.28 0.82
C GLU A 236 17.72 14.61 1.28
N LEU A 237 16.57 15.24 0.97
CA LEU A 237 15.24 14.72 1.29
C LEU A 237 14.89 13.47 0.45
N GLU A 238 15.22 13.47 -0.85
CA GLU A 238 15.07 12.29 -1.72
C GLU A 238 15.96 11.14 -1.25
N ALA A 239 17.19 11.45 -0.82
CA ALA A 239 18.10 10.44 -0.30
C ALA A 239 17.56 9.80 0.99
N LEU A 240 16.95 10.59 1.89
CA LEU A 240 16.29 10.09 3.10
C LEU A 240 15.08 9.22 2.77
N ASP A 241 14.23 9.64 1.82
CA ASP A 241 13.07 8.87 1.42
C ASP A 241 13.48 7.51 0.85
N ARG A 242 14.41 7.49 -0.12
CA ARG A 242 14.88 6.22 -0.69
C ARG A 242 15.49 5.28 0.35
N GLN A 243 16.22 5.81 1.33
CA GLN A 243 16.75 5.02 2.44
C GLN A 243 15.61 4.47 3.32
N ALA A 244 14.60 5.28 3.64
CA ALA A 244 13.44 4.85 4.40
C ALA A 244 12.68 3.72 3.68
N GLN A 245 12.38 3.90 2.40
CA GLN A 245 11.70 2.89 1.58
C GLN A 245 12.53 1.60 1.46
N ALA A 246 13.87 1.71 1.36
CA ALA A 246 14.75 0.56 1.33
C ALA A 246 14.76 -0.19 2.68
N ALA A 247 14.76 0.52 3.81
CA ALA A 247 14.64 -0.09 5.14
C ALA A 247 13.29 -0.81 5.30
N TRP A 248 12.20 -0.17 4.85
CA TRP A 248 10.87 -0.76 4.88
C TRP A 248 10.79 -2.06 4.07
N ARG A 249 11.25 -2.06 2.81
CA ARG A 249 11.26 -3.26 1.95
C ARG A 249 12.04 -4.44 2.54
N ARG A 250 13.06 -4.17 3.37
CA ARG A 250 13.84 -5.22 4.06
C ARG A 250 13.20 -5.69 5.37
N GLY A 251 12.05 -5.14 5.75
CA GLY A 251 11.38 -5.43 7.01
C GLY A 251 11.95 -4.70 8.23
N ASP A 252 12.93 -3.80 8.04
CA ASP A 252 13.45 -2.96 9.12
C ASP A 252 12.54 -1.75 9.36
N LEU A 253 11.39 -2.04 9.94
CA LEU A 253 10.36 -1.03 10.21
C LEU A 253 10.81 -0.01 11.26
N GLY A 254 11.79 -0.31 12.10
CA GLY A 254 12.30 0.63 13.10
C GLY A 254 13.16 1.71 12.46
N GLU A 255 14.06 1.29 11.57
CA GLU A 255 14.90 2.20 10.80
C GLU A 255 14.08 3.02 9.81
N ALA A 256 13.10 2.42 9.13
CA ALA A 256 12.18 3.15 8.26
C ALA A 256 11.44 4.27 9.01
N GLU A 257 10.90 3.99 10.20
CA GLU A 257 10.23 4.99 11.05
C GLU A 257 11.18 6.15 11.40
N ARG A 258 12.42 5.85 11.77
CA ARG A 258 13.43 6.85 12.14
C ARG A 258 13.80 7.75 10.95
N LEU A 259 13.99 7.18 9.77
CA LEU A 259 14.35 7.91 8.56
C LEU A 259 13.19 8.80 8.06
N LEU A 260 11.96 8.28 8.07
CA LEU A 260 10.77 9.08 7.74
C LEU A 260 10.56 10.23 8.73
N ALA A 261 10.75 9.98 10.03
CA ALA A 261 10.67 11.04 11.04
C ALA A 261 11.71 12.16 10.77
N ALA A 262 12.96 11.79 10.46
CA ALA A 262 14.00 12.75 10.10
C ALA A 262 13.64 13.54 8.82
N LEU A 263 13.03 12.87 7.82
CA LEU A 263 12.54 13.53 6.62
C LEU A 263 11.45 14.56 6.95
N THR A 264 10.46 14.21 7.78
CA THR A 264 9.40 15.16 8.17
C THR A 264 9.94 16.37 8.94
N GLU A 265 10.97 16.18 9.77
CA GLU A 265 11.60 17.26 10.54
C GLU A 265 12.39 18.20 9.62
N ARG A 266 13.22 17.66 8.72
CA ARG A 266 14.05 18.47 7.80
C ARG A 266 13.23 19.10 6.68
N GLY A 267 12.22 18.39 6.18
CA GLY A 267 11.39 18.83 5.07
C GLY A 267 10.33 19.85 5.45
N GLY A 268 10.04 20.05 6.75
CA GLY A 268 9.10 21.06 7.23
C GLY A 268 7.72 20.99 6.57
N THR A 269 7.32 22.07 5.89
CA THR A 269 6.02 22.16 5.18
C THR A 269 6.10 21.74 3.70
N SER A 270 7.14 21.03 3.28
CA SER A 270 7.27 20.56 1.89
C SER A 270 6.32 19.40 1.57
N GLY A 271 6.01 19.20 0.29
CA GLY A 271 5.20 18.07 -0.16
C GLY A 271 5.84 16.70 0.14
N HIS A 272 7.17 16.60 0.13
CA HIS A 272 7.88 15.38 0.54
C HIS A 272 7.67 15.07 2.02
N ALA A 273 7.75 16.07 2.90
CA ALA A 273 7.43 15.90 4.32
C ALA A 273 5.97 15.50 4.53
N GLU A 274 5.04 16.06 3.76
CA GLU A 274 3.63 15.68 3.81
C GLU A 274 3.43 14.19 3.46
N LEU A 275 4.05 13.71 2.38
CA LEU A 275 3.99 12.29 1.98
C LEU A 275 4.61 11.36 3.02
N ALA A 276 5.75 11.72 3.61
CA ALA A 276 6.40 10.94 4.65
C ALA A 276 5.54 10.78 5.92
N PHE A 277 4.65 11.73 6.23
CA PHE A 277 3.66 11.54 7.29
C PHE A 277 2.64 10.43 6.96
N GLY A 278 2.22 10.32 5.70
CA GLY A 278 1.35 9.22 5.25
C GLY A 278 1.98 7.86 5.53
N ASP A 279 3.26 7.72 5.20
CA ASP A 279 4.05 6.51 5.46
C ASP A 279 4.22 6.23 6.96
N LEU A 280 4.46 7.26 7.78
CA LEU A 280 4.51 7.13 9.24
C LEU A 280 3.16 6.66 9.83
N PHE A 281 2.03 7.10 9.28
CA PHE A 281 0.71 6.63 9.73
C PHE A 281 0.53 5.15 9.44
N THR A 282 0.89 4.71 8.23
CA THR A 282 0.83 3.31 7.79
C THR A 282 1.74 2.43 8.63
N LEU A 283 2.99 2.85 8.86
CA LEU A 283 3.95 2.08 9.65
C LEU A 283 3.52 1.95 11.12
N ALA A 284 3.02 3.04 11.73
CA ALA A 284 2.50 2.98 13.10
C ALA A 284 1.29 2.04 13.21
N HIS A 285 0.43 2.00 12.19
CA HIS A 285 -0.70 1.07 12.12
C HIS A 285 -0.22 -0.38 11.97
N GLN A 286 0.65 -0.67 11.00
CA GLN A 286 1.21 -2.00 10.73
C GLN A 286 1.88 -2.60 11.98
N ARG A 287 2.52 -1.76 12.79
CA ARG A 287 3.18 -2.18 14.03
C ARG A 287 2.25 -2.28 15.25
N GLY A 288 0.95 -2.01 15.11
CA GLY A 288 0.00 -2.01 16.22
C GLY A 288 0.34 -0.96 17.29
N ARG A 289 0.83 0.22 16.90
CA ARG A 289 1.27 1.29 17.82
C ARG A 289 0.32 2.49 17.80
N PRO A 290 -0.89 2.39 18.35
CA PRO A 290 -1.89 3.47 18.27
C PRO A 290 -1.39 4.77 18.93
N ALA A 291 -0.64 4.69 20.02
CA ALA A 291 -0.07 5.88 20.67
C ALA A 291 0.93 6.63 19.78
N ALA A 292 1.74 5.91 19.00
CA ALA A 292 2.67 6.52 18.04
C ALA A 292 1.90 7.14 16.87
N GLN A 293 0.89 6.44 16.35
CA GLN A 293 0.01 6.95 15.30
C GLN A 293 -0.68 8.25 15.74
N ALA A 294 -1.18 8.31 16.97
CA ALA A 294 -1.76 9.50 17.58
C ALA A 294 -0.80 10.70 17.59
N ARG A 295 0.46 10.43 17.96
CA ARG A 295 1.52 11.44 18.01
C ARG A 295 1.78 11.97 16.60
N TYR A 296 1.89 11.10 15.61
CA TYR A 296 2.08 11.51 14.22
C TYR A 296 0.91 12.33 13.69
N TRP A 297 -0.35 11.96 13.95
CA TRP A 297 -1.50 12.78 13.55
C TRP A 297 -1.48 14.19 14.17
N ARG A 298 -1.12 14.31 15.45
CA ARG A 298 -1.00 15.63 16.11
C ARG A 298 0.15 16.45 15.54
N SER A 299 1.30 15.83 15.27
CA SER A 299 2.43 16.50 14.63
C SER A 299 2.07 16.97 13.23
N TYR A 300 1.43 16.11 12.44
CA TYR A 300 0.96 16.43 11.10
C TYR A 300 -0.01 17.61 11.12
N LEU A 301 -1.05 17.58 11.94
CA LEU A 301 -2.04 18.67 12.01
C LEU A 301 -1.46 20.01 12.46
N ARG A 302 -0.30 20.00 13.14
CA ARG A 302 0.42 21.23 13.51
C ARG A 302 1.14 21.85 12.31
N VAL A 303 1.73 21.01 11.45
CA VAL A 303 2.51 21.46 10.28
C VAL A 303 1.60 21.68 9.06
N PHE A 304 0.62 20.79 8.85
CA PHE A 304 -0.29 20.74 7.72
C PHE A 304 -1.76 20.76 8.17
N PRO A 305 -2.26 21.85 8.78
CA PRO A 305 -3.63 21.90 9.31
C PRO A 305 -4.72 21.75 8.24
N ARG A 306 -4.37 21.97 6.96
CA ARG A 306 -5.20 21.83 5.76
C ARG A 306 -4.57 20.92 4.70
N GLY A 307 -3.59 20.10 5.07
CA GLY A 307 -2.95 19.18 4.13
C GLY A 307 -3.87 18.03 3.73
N ARG A 308 -3.44 17.22 2.77
CA ARG A 308 -4.24 16.14 2.16
C ARG A 308 -4.75 15.11 3.18
N PHE A 309 -3.97 14.82 4.22
CA PHE A 309 -4.32 13.88 5.29
C PHE A 309 -4.95 14.54 6.53
N ALA A 310 -5.33 15.83 6.45
CA ALA A 310 -5.81 16.56 7.63
C ALA A 310 -7.15 16.01 8.13
N ASP A 311 -8.00 15.54 7.23
CA ASP A 311 -9.30 14.98 7.59
C ASP A 311 -9.12 13.60 8.27
N ASP A 312 -8.34 12.71 7.65
CA ASP A 312 -7.98 11.40 8.19
C ASP A 312 -7.33 11.51 9.58
N ALA A 313 -6.42 12.47 9.76
CA ALA A 313 -5.73 12.69 11.04
C ALA A 313 -6.69 13.17 12.14
N ARG A 314 -7.69 14.01 11.80
CA ARG A 314 -8.71 14.46 12.77
C ARG A 314 -9.63 13.31 13.15
N ALA A 315 -10.11 12.56 12.16
CA ALA A 315 -10.94 11.37 12.37
C ALA A 315 -10.21 10.30 13.20
N GLY A 316 -8.94 10.01 12.85
CA GLY A 316 -8.08 9.08 13.59
C GLY A 316 -7.93 9.45 15.07
N LEU A 317 -7.77 10.74 15.37
CA LEU A 317 -7.73 11.22 16.76
C LEU A 317 -9.06 11.06 17.51
N CYS A 318 -10.20 11.10 16.82
CA CYS A 318 -11.51 10.81 17.42
C CYS A 318 -11.72 9.31 17.66
N ARG A 319 -11.26 8.44 16.74
CA ARG A 319 -11.31 6.97 16.91
C ARG A 319 -10.57 6.46 18.15
N GLN A 320 -9.52 7.15 18.58
CA GLN A 320 -8.75 6.78 19.78
C GLN A 320 -9.37 7.24 21.10
N ARG A 321 -10.51 7.92 21.06
CA ARG A 321 -11.25 8.30 22.27
C ARG A 321 -12.31 7.24 22.55
N GLU A 322 -12.73 7.16 23.80
CA GLU A 322 -13.79 6.25 24.23
C GLU A 322 -14.98 7.01 24.85
N GLY A 323 -16.15 6.38 24.81
CA GLY A 323 -17.38 6.87 25.43
C GLY A 323 -17.75 8.31 25.06
N THR A 324 -18.08 9.10 26.09
CA THR A 324 -18.53 10.50 25.92
C THR A 324 -17.47 11.42 25.33
N ALA A 325 -16.18 11.10 25.52
CA ALA A 325 -15.08 11.85 24.92
C ALA A 325 -15.01 11.63 23.40
N ALA A 326 -15.26 10.40 22.94
CA ALA A 326 -15.37 10.09 21.51
C ALA A 326 -16.55 10.83 20.88
N ALA A 327 -17.74 10.75 21.48
CA ALA A 327 -18.91 11.45 20.97
C ALA A 327 -18.72 12.98 20.93
N THR A 328 -18.07 13.55 21.94
CA THR A 328 -17.75 14.99 21.93
C THR A 328 -16.74 15.35 20.83
N CYS A 329 -15.78 14.47 20.54
CA CYS A 329 -14.83 14.65 19.43
C CYS A 329 -15.56 14.65 18.08
N TRP A 330 -16.38 13.62 17.83
CA TRP A 330 -17.12 13.47 16.57
C TRP A 330 -18.14 14.58 16.32
N ARG A 331 -18.87 15.05 17.35
CA ARG A 331 -19.73 16.23 17.21
C ARG A 331 -18.96 17.46 16.75
N ARG A 332 -17.79 17.73 17.35
CA ARG A 332 -16.93 18.85 16.93
C ARG A 332 -16.38 18.67 15.52
N TYR A 333 -16.11 17.43 15.12
CA TYR A 333 -15.69 17.11 13.77
C TYR A 333 -16.79 17.48 12.76
N LEU A 334 -18.03 17.01 12.95
CA LEU A 334 -19.16 17.29 12.07
C LEU A 334 -19.47 18.79 11.94
N VAL A 335 -19.37 19.55 13.04
CA VAL A 335 -19.56 21.01 13.00
C VAL A 335 -18.52 21.71 12.12
N ARG A 336 -17.26 21.26 12.15
CA ARG A 336 -16.17 21.89 11.39
C ARG A 336 -16.04 21.35 9.97
N HIS A 337 -16.47 20.12 9.75
CA HIS A 337 -16.31 19.37 8.51
C HIS A 337 -17.65 18.72 8.12
N PRO A 338 -18.70 19.53 7.83
CA PRO A 338 -20.03 19.01 7.50
C PRO A 338 -20.04 18.19 6.19
N GLN A 339 -18.99 18.33 5.37
CA GLN A 339 -18.79 17.60 4.12
C GLN A 339 -17.48 16.78 4.16
N GLY A 340 -16.94 16.48 5.35
CA GLY A 340 -15.71 15.68 5.49
C GLY A 340 -15.90 14.23 5.02
N SER A 341 -14.80 13.57 4.62
CA SER A 341 -14.83 12.18 4.13
C SER A 341 -15.31 11.21 5.22
N HIS A 342 -15.13 11.56 6.50
CA HIS A 342 -15.56 10.76 7.65
C HIS A 342 -16.91 11.21 8.25
N ARG A 343 -17.74 11.96 7.51
CA ARG A 343 -19.07 12.39 8.01
C ARG A 343 -19.94 11.20 8.43
N VAL A 344 -20.07 10.21 7.55
CA VAL A 344 -20.90 9.01 7.79
C VAL A 344 -20.39 8.24 9.02
N GLU A 345 -19.08 8.00 9.08
CA GLU A 345 -18.44 7.34 10.22
C GLU A 345 -18.71 8.08 11.55
N ALA A 346 -18.64 9.41 11.53
CA ALA A 346 -18.89 10.25 12.71
C ALA A 346 -20.35 10.16 13.17
N GLU A 347 -21.30 10.20 12.23
CA GLU A 347 -22.74 10.06 12.52
C GLU A 347 -23.06 8.70 13.14
N GLU A 348 -22.53 7.62 12.55
CA GLU A 348 -22.69 6.27 13.09
C GLU A 348 -22.07 6.12 14.48
N ALA A 349 -20.89 6.69 14.71
CA ALA A 349 -20.23 6.64 16.01
C ALA A 349 -21.10 7.31 17.10
N LEU A 350 -21.79 8.40 16.77
CA LEU A 350 -22.73 9.07 17.66
C LEU A 350 -23.99 8.24 17.89
N ALA A 351 -24.57 7.64 16.85
CA ALA A 351 -25.73 6.75 16.98
C ALA A 351 -25.42 5.53 17.86
N ARG A 352 -24.25 4.90 17.69
CA ARG A 352 -23.79 3.79 18.54
C ARG A 352 -23.64 4.20 20.00
N GLN A 353 -23.17 5.41 20.28
CA GLN A 353 -23.06 5.92 21.64
C GLN A 353 -24.44 6.16 22.27
N ALA A 354 -25.38 6.77 21.53
CA ALA A 354 -26.75 7.00 22.01
C ALA A 354 -27.43 5.68 22.42
N LYS A 355 -27.33 4.65 21.57
CA LYS A 355 -27.87 3.31 21.87
C LYS A 355 -27.25 2.68 23.13
N ARG A 356 -25.96 2.91 23.39
CA ARG A 356 -25.28 2.44 24.62
C ARG A 356 -25.75 3.19 25.87
N GLU A 357 -26.17 4.44 25.73
CA GLU A 357 -26.72 5.24 26.83
C GLU A 357 -28.17 4.85 27.16
N GLU A 358 -28.95 4.46 26.15
CA GLU A 358 -30.33 3.94 26.33
C GLU A 358 -30.39 2.57 27.02
N THR A 359 -29.34 1.76 26.87
CA THR A 359 -29.27 0.40 27.41
C THR A 359 -28.70 0.33 28.83
N ARG A 360 -28.27 1.46 29.39
CA ARG A 360 -27.69 1.58 30.74
C ARG A 360 -28.68 2.19 31.70
#